data_AF-A0A7X2SXD8-F1
#
_entry.id   AF-A0A7X2SXD8-F1
#
_cell.length_a   1.000
_cell.length_b   1.000
_cell.length_c   1.000
_cell.angle_alpha   90.00
_cell.angle_beta   90.00
_cell.angle_gamma   90.00
#
_symmetry.space_group_name_H-M   'P 1'
#
loop_
_entity.id
_entity.type
_entity.pdbx_description
1 polymer ?
#
loop_
_entity_poly.entity_id
_entity_poly.type
_entity_poly.pdbx_seq_one_letter_code
_entity_poly.pdbx_strand_id
1 'polypeptide(L)'
;MRFPNQRLAQLFDAMQNETLPQDELARRFAVSTRTVRTDITALNALLAEHGAQFVLNRGAGYQLKIEDAQRFQHLQQHTASPLRVPRTSPDRVRYLLTRFLTAAYSLKLEELAEEWFVSRATLQNDMAEVREWLGRYHLTIES
;
A
#
# COMPACT_ATOMS: atom_id res chain seq x y z
N MET A 1 -4.10 6.26 -8.50
CA MET A 1 -5.37 5.95 -7.78
C MET A 1 -5.08 5.87 -6.29
N ARG A 2 -5.95 6.40 -5.43
CA ARG A 2 -5.78 6.33 -3.96
C ARG A 2 -6.69 5.25 -3.39
N PHE A 3 -6.11 4.25 -2.72
CA PHE A 3 -6.90 3.27 -1.97
C PHE A 3 -7.36 3.86 -0.64
N PRO A 4 -8.59 3.58 -0.18
CA PRO A 4 -9.11 4.12 1.08
C PRO A 4 -8.53 3.42 2.31
N ASN A 5 -7.94 2.24 2.13
CA ASN A 5 -7.21 1.54 3.19
C ASN A 5 -6.11 0.65 2.60
N GLN A 6 -5.18 0.25 3.47
CA GLN A 6 -4.05 -0.60 3.13
C GLN A 6 -4.44 -1.97 2.57
N ARG A 7 -5.50 -2.59 3.09
CA ARG A 7 -5.89 -3.95 2.68
C ARG A 7 -6.33 -4.00 1.23
N LEU A 8 -7.07 -2.99 0.75
CA LEU A 8 -7.45 -2.89 -0.66
C LEU A 8 -6.23 -2.71 -1.57
N ALA A 9 -5.27 -1.86 -1.16
CA ALA A 9 -4.02 -1.71 -1.92
C ALA A 9 -3.27 -3.04 -2.05
N GLN A 10 -3.14 -3.78 -0.95
CA GLN A 10 -2.45 -5.07 -0.96
C GLN A 10 -3.21 -6.15 -1.75
N LEU A 11 -4.54 -6.16 -1.69
CA LEU A 11 -5.36 -7.05 -2.51
C LEU A 11 -5.19 -6.76 -4.01
N PHE A 12 -5.18 -5.48 -4.39
CA PHE A 12 -4.91 -5.07 -5.77
C PHE A 12 -3.53 -5.54 -6.23
N ASP A 13 -2.48 -5.25 -5.46
CA ASP A 13 -1.10 -5.67 -5.79
C ASP A 13 -0.97 -7.20 -5.90
N ALA A 14 -1.60 -7.96 -5.00
CA ALA A 14 -1.50 -9.42 -4.95
C ALA A 14 -2.16 -10.11 -6.15
N MET A 15 -3.20 -9.51 -6.75
CA MET A 15 -3.96 -10.11 -7.85
C MET A 15 -3.72 -9.42 -9.20
N GLN A 16 -2.84 -8.42 -9.26
CA GLN A 16 -2.62 -7.65 -10.50
C GLN A 16 -2.17 -8.54 -11.67
N ASN A 17 -1.40 -9.59 -11.38
CA ASN A 17 -0.84 -10.52 -12.36
C ASN A 17 -1.12 -12.00 -12.02
N GLU A 18 -1.98 -12.28 -11.04
CA GLU A 18 -2.26 -13.64 -10.56
C GLU A 18 -3.77 -13.81 -10.32
N THR A 19 -4.30 -14.99 -10.67
CA THR A 19 -5.66 -15.39 -10.29
C THR A 19 -5.62 -16.11 -8.95
N LEU A 20 -6.33 -15.61 -7.95
CA LEU A 20 -6.27 -16.15 -6.58
C LEU A 20 -7.63 -16.64 -6.06
N PRO A 21 -7.72 -17.87 -5.51
CA PRO A 21 -8.93 -18.37 -4.86
C PRO A 21 -9.35 -17.49 -3.67
N GLN A 22 -10.66 -17.36 -3.46
CA GLN A 22 -11.22 -16.55 -2.36
C GLN A 22 -10.73 -17.02 -0.97
N ASP A 23 -10.59 -18.33 -0.78
CA ASP A 23 -10.10 -18.91 0.49
C ASP A 23 -8.61 -18.67 0.71
N GLU A 24 -7.84 -18.54 -0.36
CA GLU A 24 -6.43 -18.22 -0.27
C GLU A 24 -6.23 -16.74 0.08
N LEU A 25 -7.00 -15.84 -0.53
CA LEU A 25 -7.03 -14.43 -0.13
C LEU A 25 -7.43 -14.29 1.35
N ALA A 26 -8.46 -15.01 1.78
CA ALA A 26 -8.89 -15.00 3.19
C ALA A 26 -7.74 -15.40 4.13
N ARG A 27 -7.00 -16.46 3.81
CA ARG A 27 -5.83 -16.92 4.58
C ARG A 27 -4.67 -15.92 4.54
N ARG A 28 -4.25 -15.47 3.35
CA ARG A 28 -3.11 -14.55 3.16
C ARG A 28 -3.31 -13.24 3.92
N PHE A 29 -4.56 -12.75 4.00
CA PHE A 29 -4.90 -11.49 4.63
C PHE A 29 -5.46 -11.63 6.06
N ALA A 30 -5.52 -12.86 6.59
CA ALA A 30 -6.09 -13.17 7.92
C ALA A 30 -7.50 -12.58 8.13
N VAL A 31 -8.36 -12.69 7.11
CA VAL A 31 -9.74 -12.21 7.14
C VAL A 31 -10.72 -13.32 6.73
N SER A 32 -12.01 -13.11 6.97
CA SER A 32 -13.03 -14.04 6.47
C SER A 32 -13.23 -13.92 4.96
N THR A 33 -13.70 -14.99 4.33
CA THR A 33 -14.10 -15.01 2.92
C THR A 33 -15.20 -13.98 2.62
N ARG A 34 -16.05 -13.67 3.59
CA ARG A 34 -17.02 -12.56 3.53
C ARG A 34 -16.33 -11.21 3.42
N THR A 35 -15.25 -10.99 4.18
CA THR A 35 -14.47 -9.75 4.13
C THR A 35 -13.78 -9.58 2.78
N VAL A 36 -13.20 -10.67 2.24
CA VAL A 36 -12.62 -10.67 0.88
C VAL A 36 -13.67 -10.19 -0.14
N ARG A 37 -14.91 -10.70 -0.09
CA ARG A 37 -15.98 -10.27 -1.01
C ARG A 37 -16.31 -8.77 -0.89
N THR A 38 -16.38 -8.26 0.34
CA THR A 38 -16.60 -6.83 0.59
C THR A 38 -15.45 -5.99 0.02
N ASP A 39 -14.21 -6.44 0.25
CA ASP A 39 -13.03 -5.75 -0.25
C ASP A 39 -12.94 -5.78 -1.78
N ILE A 40 -13.26 -6.90 -2.44
CA ILE A 40 -13.34 -6.98 -3.91
C ILE A 40 -14.43 -6.03 -4.45
N THR A 41 -15.58 -5.95 -3.79
CA THR A 41 -16.64 -5.00 -4.17
C THR A 41 -16.13 -3.56 -4.10
N ALA A 42 -15.43 -3.20 -3.01
CA ALA A 42 -14.85 -1.88 -2.85
C ALA A 42 -13.76 -1.60 -3.90
N LEU A 43 -12.91 -2.58 -4.19
CA LEU A 43 -11.90 -2.49 -5.26
C LEU A 43 -12.52 -2.29 -6.64
N ASN A 44 -13.60 -2.99 -6.96
CA ASN A 44 -14.26 -2.87 -8.25
C ASN A 44 -14.94 -1.52 -8.44
N ALA A 45 -15.56 -0.96 -7.40
CA ALA A 45 -16.12 0.40 -7.45
C ALA A 45 -15.04 1.44 -7.78
N LEU A 46 -13.88 1.24 -7.18
CA LEU A 46 -12.68 2.05 -7.34
C LEU A 46 -12.01 1.87 -8.73
N LEU A 47 -11.98 0.66 -9.28
CA LEU A 47 -11.40 0.35 -10.61
C LEU A 47 -12.34 0.68 -11.78
N ALA A 48 -13.63 0.90 -11.53
CA ALA A 48 -14.61 1.28 -12.56
C ALA A 48 -14.18 2.56 -13.31
N GLU A 49 -13.55 3.52 -12.61
CA GLU A 49 -12.99 4.74 -13.19
C GLU A 49 -11.68 4.51 -13.98
N HIS A 50 -11.12 3.31 -13.91
CA HIS A 50 -9.89 2.91 -14.60
C HIS A 50 -10.09 1.81 -15.64
N GLY A 51 -11.35 1.45 -15.96
CA GLY A 51 -11.65 0.48 -17.03
C GLY A 51 -11.20 -0.94 -16.70
N ALA A 52 -11.15 -1.31 -15.42
CA ALA A 52 -10.78 -2.64 -14.97
C ALA A 52 -11.68 -3.11 -13.83
N GLN A 53 -11.71 -4.42 -13.60
CA GLN A 53 -12.40 -5.02 -12.46
C GLN A 53 -11.85 -6.41 -12.15
N PHE A 54 -11.95 -6.84 -10.90
CA PHE A 54 -11.75 -8.22 -10.51
C PHE A 54 -13.04 -9.02 -10.70
N VAL A 55 -12.97 -10.08 -11.49
CA VAL A 55 -14.08 -11.00 -11.77
C VAL A 55 -13.81 -12.35 -11.13
N LEU A 56 -14.85 -12.96 -10.54
CA LEU A 56 -14.75 -14.31 -9.98
C LEU A 56 -14.89 -15.34 -11.11
N ASN A 57 -13.80 -16.03 -11.43
CA ASN A 57 -13.82 -17.22 -12.28
C ASN A 57 -14.07 -18.46 -11.41
N ARG A 58 -15.18 -19.15 -11.64
CA ARG A 58 -15.59 -20.31 -10.82
C ARG A 58 -14.51 -21.40 -10.89
N GLY A 59 -14.09 -21.88 -9.72
CA GLY A 59 -13.05 -22.90 -9.60
C GLY A 59 -11.61 -22.39 -9.64
N ALA A 60 -11.36 -21.18 -10.17
CA ALA A 60 -10.02 -20.59 -10.23
C ALA A 60 -9.81 -19.47 -9.20
N GLY A 61 -10.81 -18.61 -8.98
CA GLY A 61 -10.72 -17.47 -8.07
C GLY A 61 -10.92 -16.12 -8.75
N TYR A 62 -10.49 -15.04 -8.10
CA TYR A 62 -10.59 -13.69 -8.64
C TYR A 62 -9.46 -13.42 -9.63
N GLN A 63 -9.82 -12.88 -10.80
CA GLN A 63 -8.90 -12.51 -11.86
C GLN A 63 -9.15 -11.06 -12.28
N LEU A 64 -8.09 -10.31 -12.56
CA LEU A 64 -8.20 -8.98 -13.14
C LEU A 64 -8.68 -9.07 -14.60
N LYS A 65 -9.77 -8.38 -14.90
CA LYS A 65 -10.29 -8.17 -16.26
C LYS A 65 -10.15 -6.69 -16.62
N ILE A 66 -9.47 -6.43 -17.73
CA ILE A 66 -9.30 -5.08 -18.29
C ILE A 66 -10.31 -4.91 -19.42
N GLU A 67 -11.17 -3.92 -19.29
CA GLU A 67 -12.22 -3.60 -20.26
C GLU A 67 -11.82 -2.42 -21.15
N ASP A 68 -11.06 -1.47 -20.61
CA ASP A 68 -10.46 -0.37 -21.34
C ASP A 68 -8.96 -0.32 -21.05
N ALA A 69 -8.16 -0.79 -22.01
CA ALA A 69 -6.72 -0.86 -21.88
C ALA A 69 -6.05 0.52 -21.77
N GLN A 70 -6.60 1.56 -22.41
CA GLN A 70 -6.01 2.90 -22.35
C GLN A 70 -6.20 3.53 -20.97
N ARG A 71 -7.40 3.44 -20.40
CA ARG A 71 -7.67 3.93 -19.03
C ARG A 71 -6.88 3.16 -17.99
N PHE A 72 -6.71 1.86 -18.17
CA PHE A 72 -5.92 1.04 -17.26
C PHE A 72 -4.41 1.33 -17.39
N GLN A 73 -3.91 1.58 -18.59
CA GLN A 73 -2.51 1.99 -18.79
C GLN A 73 -2.22 3.33 -18.10
N HIS A 74 -3.15 4.28 -18.13
CA HIS A 74 -3.02 5.54 -17.40
C HIS A 74 -2.92 5.29 -15.88
N LEU A 75 -3.71 4.38 -15.32
CA LEU A 75 -3.58 3.97 -13.92
C LEU A 75 -2.17 3.43 -13.61
N GLN A 76 -1.63 2.56 -14.46
CA GLN A 76 -0.29 1.98 -14.24
C GLN A 76 0.82 3.04 -14.30
N GLN A 77 0.75 3.98 -15.24
CA GLN A 77 1.74 5.05 -15.38
C GLN A 77 1.76 6.00 -14.17
N HIS A 78 0.60 6.29 -13.57
CA HIS A 78 0.50 7.11 -12.35
C HIS A 78 0.78 6.33 -11.05
N THR A 79 0.91 5.02 -11.12
CA THR A 79 1.28 4.16 -9.98
C THR A 79 2.79 3.84 -9.99
N ALA A 80 3.53 4.32 -11.01
CA ALA A 80 4.94 4.00 -11.26
C ALA A 80 5.97 4.70 -10.34
N SER A 81 5.57 5.19 -9.15
CA SER A 81 6.54 5.52 -8.11
C SER A 81 6.55 4.39 -7.08
N PRO A 82 7.51 3.44 -7.14
CA PRO A 82 7.63 2.38 -6.18
C PRO A 82 8.35 2.90 -4.93
N LEU A 83 7.85 3.97 -4.33
CA LEU A 83 8.01 4.09 -2.88
C LEU A 83 7.02 3.08 -2.32
N ARG A 84 7.41 1.79 -2.32
CA ARG A 84 6.64 0.74 -1.66
C ARG A 84 6.33 1.26 -0.27
N VAL A 85 5.06 1.52 -0.01
CA VAL A 85 4.61 1.97 1.30
C VAL A 85 5.21 1.01 2.33
N PRO A 86 6.11 1.47 3.20
CA PRO A 86 6.80 0.61 4.14
C PRO A 86 5.79 -0.06 5.08
N ARG A 87 5.85 -1.39 5.18
CA ARG A 87 4.78 -2.20 5.79
C ARG A 87 5.09 -2.63 7.22
N THR A 88 6.36 -2.83 7.55
CA THR A 88 6.81 -3.17 8.90
C THR A 88 7.47 -1.96 9.58
N SER A 89 7.58 -1.98 10.92
CA SER A 89 8.32 -0.94 11.64
C SER A 89 9.77 -0.82 11.13
N PRO A 90 10.54 -1.92 10.96
CA PRO A 90 11.86 -1.85 10.35
C PRO A 90 11.89 -1.22 8.95
N ASP A 91 10.90 -1.53 8.10
CA ASP A 91 10.83 -0.91 6.77
C ASP A 91 10.55 0.59 6.85
N ARG A 92 9.68 1.02 7.77
CA ARG A 92 9.34 2.44 7.97
C ARG A 92 10.55 3.20 8.50
N VAL A 93 11.26 2.64 9.47
CA VAL A 93 12.51 3.20 10.01
C VAL A 93 13.55 3.34 8.89
N ARG A 94 13.77 2.29 8.09
CA ARG A 94 14.73 2.33 6.97
C ARG A 94 14.35 3.34 5.90
N TYR A 95 13.06 3.46 5.60
CA TYR A 95 12.53 4.46 4.69
C TYR A 95 12.79 5.88 5.23
N LEU A 96 12.43 6.15 6.48
CA LEU A 96 12.61 7.44 7.13
C LEU A 96 14.09 7.84 7.14
N LEU A 97 14.99 6.94 7.54
CA LEU A 97 16.44 7.17 7.51
C LEU A 97 16.91 7.59 6.11
N THR A 98 16.50 6.84 5.09
CA THR A 98 16.87 7.16 3.70
C THR A 98 16.34 8.54 3.29
N ARG A 99 15.08 8.84 3.61
CA ARG A 99 14.47 10.14 3.26
C ARG A 99 15.10 11.31 4.01
N PHE A 100 15.39 11.19 5.31
CA PHE A 100 16.05 12.27 6.05
C PHE A 100 17.44 12.59 5.50
N LEU A 101 18.15 11.59 4.98
CA LEU A 101 19.49 11.79 4.41
C LEU A 101 19.48 12.30 2.96
N THR A 102 18.35 12.18 2.24
CA THR A 102 18.31 12.42 0.79
C THR A 102 17.27 13.45 0.35
N ALA A 103 16.34 13.83 1.22
CA ALA A 103 15.30 14.79 0.87
C ALA A 103 15.88 16.21 0.77
N ALA A 104 15.52 16.90 -0.31
CA ALA A 104 15.87 18.32 -0.51
C ALA A 104 15.00 19.27 0.34
N TYR A 105 13.95 18.77 0.97
CA TYR A 105 12.95 19.54 1.73
C TYR A 105 12.56 18.80 3.02
N SER A 106 11.95 19.54 3.95
CA SER A 106 11.42 18.98 5.19
C SER A 106 10.30 17.96 4.93
N LEU A 107 10.23 16.96 5.82
CA LEU A 107 9.24 15.89 5.76
C LEU A 107 8.15 16.15 6.78
N LYS A 108 6.89 16.13 6.34
CA LYS A 108 5.75 16.15 7.25
C LYS A 108 5.36 14.73 7.62
N LEU A 109 5.54 14.40 8.89
CA LEU A 109 5.22 13.06 9.39
C LEU A 109 3.72 12.76 9.30
N GLU A 110 2.85 13.77 9.41
CA GLU A 110 1.40 13.60 9.26
C GLU A 110 1.03 13.08 7.87
N GLU A 111 1.64 13.63 6.82
CA GLU A 111 1.39 13.21 5.44
C GLU A 111 1.86 11.76 5.22
N LEU A 112 3.02 11.39 5.79
CA LEU A 112 3.51 10.00 5.74
C LEU A 112 2.62 9.04 6.54
N ALA A 113 2.10 9.47 7.69
CA ALA A 113 1.18 8.65 8.50
C ALA A 113 -0.10 8.33 7.72
N GLU A 114 -0.66 9.33 7.02
CA GLU A 114 -1.81 9.16 6.14
C GLU A 114 -1.49 8.26 4.94
N GLU A 115 -0.35 8.47 4.28
CA GLU A 115 0.08 7.67 3.13
C GLU A 115 0.30 6.20 3.51
N TRP A 116 0.87 5.96 4.69
CA TRP A 116 1.20 4.61 5.16
C TRP A 116 0.07 3.95 5.94
N PHE A 117 -1.05 4.65 6.14
CA PHE A 117 -2.19 4.19 6.94
C PHE A 117 -1.79 3.77 8.35
N VAL A 118 -0.86 4.49 8.97
CA VAL A 118 -0.43 4.25 10.36
C VAL A 118 -0.90 5.39 11.25
N SER A 119 -1.10 5.09 12.54
CA SER A 119 -1.43 6.13 13.51
C SER A 119 -0.23 7.07 13.74
N ARG A 120 -0.49 8.32 14.17
CA ARG A 120 0.57 9.23 14.62
C ARG A 120 1.44 8.58 15.70
N ALA A 121 0.84 7.84 16.63
CA ALA A 121 1.57 7.14 17.69
C ALA A 121 2.53 6.07 17.14
N THR A 122 2.10 5.30 16.13
CA THR A 122 2.94 4.33 15.45
C THR A 122 4.16 5.01 14.82
N LEU A 123 3.93 6.10 14.09
CA LEU A 123 5.02 6.83 13.42
C LEU A 123 5.96 7.50 14.44
N GLN A 124 5.44 7.98 15.58
CA GLN A 124 6.27 8.51 16.66
C GLN A 124 7.16 7.43 17.30
N ASN A 125 6.65 6.21 17.46
CA ASN A 125 7.45 5.08 17.93
C ASN A 125 8.57 4.75 16.93
N ASP A 126 8.26 4.70 15.63
CA ASP A 126 9.29 4.49 14.60
C ASP A 126 10.34 5.63 14.62
N MET A 127 9.93 6.87 14.85
CA MET A 127 10.84 8.03 14.96
C MET A 127 11.77 7.97 16.18
N ALA A 128 11.39 7.28 17.26
CA ALA A 128 12.30 7.04 18.37
C ALA A 128 13.50 6.19 17.93
N GLU A 129 13.23 5.12 17.18
CA GLU A 129 14.26 4.24 16.61
C GLU A 129 15.10 4.96 15.54
N VAL A 130 14.48 5.78 14.68
CA VAL A 130 15.22 6.61 13.70
C VAL A 130 16.22 7.53 14.39
N ARG A 131 15.82 8.21 15.47
CA ARG A 131 16.71 9.10 16.24
C ARG A 131 17.85 8.34 16.89
N GLU A 132 17.59 7.14 17.41
CA GLU A 132 18.65 6.28 17.96
C GLU A 132 19.69 5.93 16.89
N TRP A 133 19.25 5.52 15.70
CA TRP A 133 20.15 5.19 14.59
C TRP A 133 21.01 6.37 14.16
N LEU A 134 20.43 7.56 14.01
CA LEU A 134 21.17 8.77 13.65
C LEU A 134 22.15 9.20 14.76
N GLY A 135 21.77 9.03 16.03
CA GLY A 135 22.61 9.33 17.18
C GLY A 135 23.92 8.54 17.21
N ARG A 136 23.93 7.30 16.69
CA ARG A 136 25.17 6.50 16.54
C ARG A 136 26.21 7.15 15.63
N TYR A 137 25.78 8.08 14.77
CA TYR A 137 26.62 8.85 13.85
C TYR A 137 26.73 10.32 14.24
N HIS A 138 26.30 10.71 15.45
CA HIS A 138 26.25 12.09 15.93
C HIS A 138 25.37 13.02 15.06
N LEU A 139 24.34 12.45 14.43
CA LEU A 139 23.36 13.19 13.64
C LEU A 139 22.09 13.42 14.46
N THR A 140 21.48 14.59 14.28
CA THR A 140 20.19 14.96 14.87
C THR A 140 19.21 15.42 13.78
N ILE A 141 17.91 15.33 14.07
CA ILE A 141 16.85 15.81 13.18
C ILE A 141 16.41 17.17 13.67
N GLU A 142 16.45 18.19 12.81
CA GLU A 142 15.84 19.49 13.09
C GLU A 142 14.31 19.42 12.99
N SER A 143 13.65 20.14 13.89
CA SER A 143 12.19 20.25 14.03
C SER A 143 11.63 21.47 13.34
#